data_AF-A0A7Y6ZJP2-F1
#
_entry.id   AF-A0A7Y6ZJP2-F1
#
_cell.length_a   1.000
_cell.length_b   1.000
_cell.length_c   1.000
_cell.angle_alpha   90.00
_cell.angle_beta   90.00
_cell.angle_gamma   90.00
#
_symmetry.space_group_name_H-M   'P 1'
#
loop_
_entity.id
_entity.type
_entity.pdbx_description
1 polymer ?
#
loop_
_entity_poly.entity_id
_entity_poly.type
_entity_poly.pdbx_seq_one_letter_code
_entity_poly.pdbx_strand_id
1 'polypeptide(L)' 'MIFAEDAIFTSLSAAANMVLGRNSNGFTKWVNKKGETFREVQEKLNI' A
#
# COMPACT_ATOMS: atom_id res chain seq x y z
N MET A 1 7.29 -12.76 -8.90
CA MET A 1 8.02 -11.60 -9.44
C MET A 1 9.11 -11.25 -8.45
N ILE A 2 10.32 -10.96 -8.92
CA ILE A 2 11.43 -10.53 -8.07
C ILE A 2 11.80 -9.14 -8.59
N PHE A 3 11.80 -8.14 -7.71
CA PHE A 3 12.30 -6.81 -8.06
C PHE A 3 13.82 -6.88 -8.10
N ALA A 4 14.40 -6.67 -9.28
CA ALA A 4 15.85 -6.64 -9.46
C ALA A 4 16.45 -5.28 -9.06
N GLU A 5 15.62 -4.23 -9.04
CA GLU A 5 15.95 -2.85 -8.72
C GLU A 5 14.78 -2.20 -7.98
N ASP A 6 15.00 -1.04 -7.38
CA ASP A 6 13.96 -0.27 -6.69
C ASP A 6 12.84 0.13 -7.66
N ALA A 7 11.60 -0.13 -7.26
CA ALA A 7 10.42 0.19 -8.05
C ALA A 7 9.62 1.31 -7.40
N ILE A 8 9.46 2.43 -8.12
CA ILE A 8 8.61 3.55 -7.72
C ILE A 8 7.22 3.36 -8.34
N PHE A 9 6.18 3.38 -7.50
CA PHE A 9 4.79 3.28 -7.93
C PHE A 9 4.09 4.63 -7.83
N THR A 10 3.29 4.96 -8.84
CA THR A 10 2.52 6.20 -8.89
C THR A 10 1.27 6.17 -7.99
N SER A 11 0.92 5.02 -7.40
CA SER A 11 -0.18 4.91 -6.43
C SER A 11 0.00 3.71 -5.49
N LEU A 12 -0.62 3.80 -4.31
CA LEU A 12 -0.65 2.71 -3.32
C LEU A 12 -1.32 1.45 -3.86
N SER A 13 -2.36 1.59 -4.69
CA SER A 13 -3.07 0.46 -5.30
C SER A 13 -2.22 -0.21 -6.39
N ALA A 14 -1.45 0.55 -7.17
CA ALA A 14 -0.50 -0.04 -8.12
C ALA A 14 0.56 -0.89 -7.40
N ALA A 15 1.12 -0.37 -6.31
CA ALA A 15 2.04 -1.14 -5.46
C ALA A 15 1.39 -2.39 -4.87
N ALA A 16 0.17 -2.27 -4.32
CA ALA A 16 -0.55 -3.40 -3.72
C ALA A 16 -0.90 -4.48 -4.75
N ASN A 17 -1.34 -4.09 -5.95
CA ASN A 17 -1.62 -5.03 -7.03
C ASN A 17 -0.37 -5.81 -7.44
N MET A 18 0.76 -5.11 -7.53
CA MET A 18 2.03 -5.71 -7.93
C MET A 18 2.53 -6.73 -6.90
N VAL A 19 2.51 -6.35 -5.62
CA VAL A 19 3.02 -7.21 -4.54
C VAL A 19 2.08 -8.38 -4.24
N LEU A 20 0.76 -8.16 -4.29
CA LEU A 20 -0.23 -9.19 -3.95
C LEU A 20 -0.67 -10.04 -5.15
N GLY A 21 -0.33 -9.65 -6.38
CA GLY A 21 -0.68 -10.38 -7.61
C GLY A 21 -2.18 -10.42 -7.92
N ARG A 22 -2.97 -9.49 -7.36
CA ARG A 22 -4.42 -9.39 -7.58
C ARG A 22 -4.90 -7.95 -7.46
N ASN A 23 -6.08 -7.64 -8.00
CA ASN A 23 -6.71 -6.36 -7.75
C ASN A 23 -6.91 -6.15 -6.24
N SER A 24 -6.36 -5.07 -5.71
CA SER A 24 -6.32 -4.73 -4.30
C SER A 24 -6.34 -3.24 -4.08
N ASN A 25 -7.04 -2.84 -3.01
CA ASN A 25 -7.08 -1.47 -2.57
C ASN A 25 -5.87 -1.18 -1.68
N GLY A 26 -4.93 -0.37 -2.16
CA GLY A 26 -3.72 -0.03 -1.40
C GLY A 26 -4.03 0.62 -0.05
N PHE A 27 -5.08 1.44 0.04
CA PHE A 27 -5.41 2.17 1.26
C PHE A 27 -5.80 1.28 2.44
N THR A 28 -6.31 0.07 2.18
CA THR A 28 -6.76 -0.87 3.22
C THR A 28 -5.87 -2.11 3.35
N LYS A 29 -4.96 -2.35 2.40
CA LYS A 29 -4.04 -3.49 2.42
C LYS A 29 -2.71 -3.19 3.06
N TRP A 30 -2.22 -1.95 2.96
CA TRP A 30 -1.02 -1.53 3.66
C TRP A 30 -1.35 -1.25 5.12
N VAL A 31 -0.73 -1.99 6.03
CA VAL A 31 -0.88 -1.84 7.47
C VAL A 31 0.46 -1.53 8.13
N ASN A 32 0.45 -0.68 9.14
CA ASN A 32 1.62 -0.41 9.96
C ASN A 32 1.81 -1.51 11.03
N LYS A 33 2.85 -1.38 11.86
CA LYS A 33 3.12 -2.34 12.96
C LYS A 33 2.03 -2.42 14.03
N LYS A 34 1.12 -1.45 14.09
CA LYS A 34 -0.03 -1.43 15.00
C LYS A 34 -1.29 -2.05 14.39
N GLY A 35 -1.21 -2.51 13.13
CA GLY A 35 -2.35 -3.06 12.40
C GLY A 35 -3.26 -2.01 11.76
N GLU A 36 -2.90 -0.73 11.83
CA GLU A 36 -3.67 0.37 11.25
C GLU A 36 -3.39 0.45 9.75
N THR A 37 -4.45 0.55 8.95
CA THR A 37 -4.41 0.77 7.51
C THR A 37 -3.89 2.16 7.17
N PHE A 38 -3.39 2.33 5.94
CA PHE A 38 -2.97 3.66 5.46
C PHE A 38 -4.10 4.69 5.57
N ARG A 39 -5.34 4.31 5.28
CA ARG A 39 -6.52 5.19 5.43
C ARG A 39 -6.71 5.66 6.87
N GLU A 40 -6.68 4.75 7.85
CA GLU A 40 -6.85 5.10 9.26
C GLU A 40 -5.73 6.03 9.75
N VAL A 41 -4.50 5.85 9.23
CA VAL A 41 -3.38 6.74 9.53
C VAL A 41 -3.60 8.12 8.92
N GLN A 42 -4.07 8.21 7.67
CA GLN A 42 -4.41 9.49 7.04
C GLN A 42 -5.50 10.24 7.81
N GLU A 43 -6.58 9.56 8.17
CA GLU A 43 -7.69 10.13 8.93
C GLU A 43 -7.22 10.69 10.28
N LYS A 44 -6.32 9.98 10.98
CA LYS A 44 -5.73 10.45 12.25
C LYS A 44 -4.80 11.65 12.08
N LEU A 45 -4.19 11.78 10.92
CA LEU A 45 -3.27 12.87 10.59
C LEU A 45 -4.00 14.06 9.93
N ASN A 46 -5.31 13.97 9.69
CA ASN A 46 -6.12 14.97 8.98
C ASN A 46 -5.54 15.36 7.59
N ILE A 47 -5.01 14.39 6.85
CA ILE A 47 -4.41 14.56 5.51
C ILE A 47 -5.16 13.81 4.41
#